data_AF-A0A1A6AMX2-F1
#
_entry.id   AF-A0A1A6AMX2-F1
#
_cell.length_a   1.000
_cell.length_b   1.000
_cell.length_c   1.000
_cell.angle_alpha   90.00
_cell.angle_beta   90.00
_cell.angle_gamma   90.00
#
_symmetry.space_group_name_H-M   'P 1'
#
loop_
_entity.id
_entity.type
_entity.pdbx_description
1 polymer ?
#
loop_
_entity_poly.entity_id
_entity_poly.type
_entity_poly.pdbx_seq_one_letter_code
_entity_poly.pdbx_strand_id
1 'polypeptide(L)'
;MGIETKRLSTKKNIIIILSILIIGSMISLGFYYFDKIRPYENILLSANKAMTAENYDEAINLYTEAETYKKTSDIDSKIQLAGILKKSKLNYKLGIQKMDNKDYLNAVDYLKKVNRQDSKRYNTALNKINKCKKLYISDNFAKAKGSLNNNKFDDANKYLNNISKIDDNNSCIKELKNDIAKAIQKQKEEISQQLAVAQTNSVSKNVNDDYTPEMAIKLAMEKDKIESDPNLLTYCDSTPLYDSNGKKYFHVFLKNKILVNQGGSGTIDNLIIAKDGTTCSADEVKQ
;
A
#
# COMPACT_ATOMS: atom_id res chain seq x y z
N MET A 1 -30.79 -89.52 -58.90
CA MET A 1 -30.83 -88.05 -59.05
C MET A 1 -31.33 -87.45 -57.75
N GLY A 2 -30.50 -86.72 -56.97
CA GLY A 2 -31.00 -86.14 -55.70
C GLY A 2 -29.99 -85.45 -54.77
N ILE A 3 -28.78 -85.12 -55.22
CA ILE A 3 -27.73 -84.57 -54.34
C ILE A 3 -27.46 -83.07 -54.60
N GLU A 4 -27.78 -82.52 -55.77
CA GLU A 4 -27.46 -81.13 -56.12
C GLU A 4 -28.36 -80.07 -55.48
N THR A 5 -29.66 -80.36 -55.26
CA THR A 5 -30.62 -79.37 -54.77
C THR A 5 -30.39 -78.99 -53.30
N LYS A 6 -29.89 -79.92 -52.48
CA LYS A 6 -29.63 -79.70 -51.05
C LYS A 6 -28.41 -78.81 -50.79
N ARG A 7 -27.41 -78.83 -51.68
CA ARG A 7 -26.18 -78.02 -51.53
C ARG A 7 -26.41 -76.54 -51.94
N LEU A 8 -27.34 -76.31 -52.89
CA LEU A 8 -27.71 -74.98 -53.36
C LEU A 8 -28.54 -74.20 -52.32
N SER A 9 -29.48 -74.87 -51.63
CA SER A 9 -30.29 -74.22 -50.58
C SER A 9 -29.46 -73.88 -49.34
N THR A 10 -28.51 -74.73 -48.95
CA THR A 10 -27.59 -74.44 -47.84
C THR A 10 -26.70 -73.22 -48.12
N LYS A 11 -26.17 -73.07 -49.34
CA LYS A 11 -25.39 -71.87 -49.72
C LYS A 11 -26.26 -70.60 -49.72
N LYS A 12 -27.49 -70.69 -50.22
CA LYS A 12 -28.43 -69.54 -50.25
C LYS A 12 -28.84 -69.11 -48.85
N ASN A 13 -29.06 -70.07 -47.94
CA ASN A 13 -29.37 -69.79 -46.53
C ASN A 13 -28.16 -69.22 -45.77
N ILE A 14 -26.94 -69.69 -46.05
CA ILE A 14 -25.71 -69.12 -45.47
C ILE A 14 -25.54 -67.66 -45.90
N ILE A 15 -25.78 -67.33 -47.18
CA ILE A 15 -25.70 -65.95 -47.68
C ILE A 15 -26.73 -65.05 -46.96
N ILE A 16 -27.97 -65.52 -46.81
CA ILE A 16 -29.03 -64.76 -46.11
C ILE A 16 -28.65 -64.49 -44.64
N ILE A 17 -28.11 -65.49 -43.93
CA ILE A 17 -27.68 -65.33 -42.54
C ILE A 17 -26.52 -64.32 -42.42
N LEU A 18 -25.54 -64.38 -43.33
CA LEU A 18 -24.43 -63.41 -43.39
C LEU A 18 -24.92 -61.98 -43.66
N SER A 19 -25.89 -61.80 -44.57
CA SER A 19 -26.48 -60.48 -44.83
C SER A 19 -27.18 -59.90 -43.62
N ILE A 20 -27.92 -60.71 -42.86
CA ILE A 20 -28.62 -60.27 -41.63
C ILE A 20 -27.62 -59.86 -40.54
N LEU A 21 -26.51 -60.62 -40.38
CA LEU A 21 -25.44 -60.27 -39.43
C LEU A 21 -24.75 -58.95 -39.77
N ILE A 22 -24.48 -58.68 -41.05
CA ILE A 22 -23.86 -57.42 -41.50
C ILE A 22 -24.80 -56.23 -41.25
N ILE A 23 -26.09 -56.37 -41.58
CA ILE A 23 -27.09 -55.31 -41.37
C ILE A 23 -27.30 -55.06 -39.87
N GLY A 24 -27.40 -56.12 -39.05
CA GLY A 24 -27.49 -55.99 -37.59
C GLY A 24 -26.29 -55.29 -36.97
N SER A 25 -25.09 -55.58 -37.46
CA SER A 25 -23.84 -54.90 -37.08
C SER A 25 -23.89 -53.40 -37.42
N MET A 26 -24.31 -53.03 -38.64
CA MET A 26 -24.40 -51.63 -39.05
C MET A 26 -25.46 -50.84 -38.25
N ILE A 27 -26.59 -51.46 -37.92
CA ILE A 27 -27.63 -50.85 -37.09
C ILE A 27 -27.08 -50.59 -35.67
N SER A 28 -26.42 -51.57 -35.07
CA SER A 28 -25.82 -51.46 -33.73
C SER A 28 -24.76 -50.34 -33.65
N LEU A 29 -23.88 -50.27 -34.66
CA LEU A 29 -22.86 -49.22 -34.79
C LEU A 29 -23.49 -47.84 -35.07
N GLY A 30 -24.53 -47.79 -35.91
CA GLY A 30 -25.26 -46.56 -36.23
C GLY A 30 -25.98 -45.96 -35.02
N PHE A 31 -26.68 -46.78 -34.23
CA PHE A 31 -27.31 -46.34 -32.99
C PHE A 31 -26.28 -45.85 -31.97
N TYR A 32 -25.15 -46.54 -31.79
CA TYR A 32 -24.06 -46.06 -30.92
C TYR A 32 -23.49 -44.70 -31.36
N TYR A 33 -23.32 -44.50 -32.67
CA TYR A 33 -22.82 -43.24 -33.23
C TYR A 33 -23.81 -42.07 -33.01
N PHE A 34 -25.11 -42.32 -33.16
CA PHE A 34 -26.15 -41.31 -32.96
C PHE A 34 -26.39 -40.98 -31.48
N ASP A 35 -26.40 -41.97 -30.59
CA ASP A 35 -26.70 -41.76 -29.16
C ASP A 35 -25.50 -41.23 -28.35
N LYS A 36 -24.25 -41.56 -28.72
CA LYS A 36 -23.06 -41.22 -27.92
C LYS A 36 -22.11 -40.22 -28.59
N ILE A 37 -21.86 -40.34 -29.90
CA ILE A 37 -20.78 -39.61 -30.58
C ILE A 37 -21.22 -38.22 -31.07
N ARG A 38 -22.36 -38.12 -31.76
CA ARG A 38 -22.87 -36.81 -32.24
C ARG A 38 -23.13 -35.81 -31.10
N PRO A 39 -23.78 -36.20 -29.98
CA PRO A 39 -23.97 -35.31 -28.85
C PRO A 39 -22.65 -34.83 -28.26
N TYR A 40 -21.69 -35.74 -28.08
CA TYR A 40 -20.36 -35.42 -27.54
C TYR A 40 -19.61 -34.36 -28.38
N GLU A 41 -19.52 -34.54 -29.69
CA GLU A 41 -18.84 -33.58 -30.59
C GLU A 41 -19.53 -32.20 -30.58
N ASN A 42 -20.87 -32.19 -30.56
CA ASN A 42 -21.65 -30.95 -30.50
C ASN A 42 -21.44 -30.20 -29.17
N ILE A 43 -21.36 -30.92 -28.05
CA ILE A 43 -21.07 -30.35 -26.72
C ILE A 43 -19.66 -29.76 -26.72
N LEU A 44 -18.66 -30.49 -27.23
CA LEU A 44 -17.29 -29.98 -27.31
C LEU A 44 -17.18 -28.74 -28.21
N LEU A 45 -17.88 -28.71 -29.36
CA LEU A 45 -17.91 -27.55 -30.23
C LEU A 45 -18.49 -26.32 -29.50
N SER A 46 -19.56 -26.53 -28.74
CA SER A 46 -20.21 -25.49 -27.95
C SER A 46 -19.33 -25.00 -26.80
N ALA A 47 -18.65 -25.92 -26.10
CA ALA A 47 -17.70 -25.60 -25.03
C ALA A 47 -16.51 -24.78 -25.56
N ASN A 48 -15.94 -25.17 -26.71
CA ASN A 48 -14.87 -24.42 -27.35
C ASN A 48 -15.35 -23.03 -27.80
N LYS A 49 -16.58 -22.91 -28.33
CA LYS A 49 -17.18 -21.61 -28.68
C LYS A 49 -17.35 -20.71 -27.45
N ALA A 50 -17.84 -21.27 -26.34
CA ALA A 50 -17.97 -20.56 -25.06
C ALA A 50 -16.60 -20.11 -24.52
N MET A 51 -15.56 -20.95 -24.64
CA MET A 51 -14.18 -20.57 -24.30
C MET A 51 -13.69 -19.38 -25.11
N THR A 52 -13.88 -19.41 -26.43
CA THR A 52 -13.49 -18.31 -27.33
C THR A 52 -14.27 -17.03 -27.04
N ALA A 53 -15.56 -17.15 -26.69
CA ALA A 53 -16.41 -16.04 -26.25
C ALA A 53 -16.08 -15.55 -24.83
N GLU A 54 -15.13 -16.19 -24.14
CA GLU A 54 -14.76 -15.92 -22.74
C GLU A 54 -15.91 -16.07 -21.75
N ASN A 55 -16.90 -16.92 -22.09
CA ASN A 55 -17.94 -17.40 -21.19
C ASN A 55 -17.45 -18.68 -20.50
N TYR A 56 -16.51 -18.51 -19.57
CA TYR A 56 -15.81 -19.63 -18.96
C TYR A 56 -16.70 -20.49 -18.07
N ASP A 57 -17.77 -19.95 -17.50
CA ASP A 57 -18.74 -20.72 -16.71
C ASP A 57 -19.51 -21.70 -17.58
N GLU A 58 -20.03 -21.22 -18.72
CA GLU A 58 -20.68 -22.08 -19.72
C GLU A 58 -19.71 -23.11 -20.28
N ALA A 59 -18.47 -22.71 -20.60
CA ALA A 59 -17.45 -23.62 -21.08
C ALA A 59 -17.15 -24.75 -20.07
N ILE A 60 -16.97 -24.42 -18.78
CA ILE A 60 -16.75 -25.42 -17.72
C ILE A 60 -17.91 -26.39 -17.67
N ASN A 61 -19.15 -25.90 -17.64
CA ASN A 61 -20.33 -26.75 -17.57
C ASN A 61 -20.42 -27.70 -18.78
N LEU A 62 -20.21 -27.20 -20.00
CA LEU A 62 -20.25 -28.01 -21.21
C LEU A 62 -19.10 -29.03 -21.28
N TYR A 63 -17.88 -28.68 -20.81
CA TYR A 63 -16.80 -29.66 -20.72
C TYR A 63 -17.10 -30.74 -19.68
N THR A 64 -17.63 -30.37 -18.51
CA THR A 64 -18.07 -31.34 -17.49
C THR A 64 -19.20 -32.23 -18.01
N GLU A 65 -20.12 -31.70 -18.83
CA GLU A 65 -21.12 -32.51 -19.51
C GLU A 65 -20.46 -33.48 -20.50
N ALA A 66 -19.47 -33.04 -21.29
CA ALA A 66 -18.74 -33.91 -22.20
C ALA A 66 -18.01 -35.08 -21.48
N GLU A 67 -17.54 -34.87 -20.25
CA GLU A 67 -16.95 -35.95 -19.43
C GLU A 67 -17.93 -37.10 -19.15
N THR A 68 -19.24 -36.82 -19.11
CA THR A 68 -20.26 -37.86 -18.87
C THR A 68 -20.37 -38.86 -20.02
N TYR A 69 -20.00 -38.43 -21.23
CA TYR A 69 -19.94 -39.27 -22.42
C TYR A 69 -18.61 -40.01 -22.51
N LYS A 70 -17.51 -39.27 -22.29
CA LYS A 70 -16.14 -39.81 -22.38
C LYS A 70 -15.19 -39.01 -21.50
N LYS A 71 -14.72 -39.61 -20.42
CA LYS A 71 -13.69 -38.99 -19.58
C LYS A 71 -12.31 -39.08 -20.24
N THR A 72 -11.63 -37.94 -20.38
CA THR A 72 -10.27 -37.87 -20.94
C THR A 72 -9.46 -36.78 -20.25
N SER A 73 -8.13 -36.95 -20.21
CA SER A 73 -7.21 -35.95 -19.67
C SER A 73 -7.24 -34.62 -20.43
N ASP A 74 -7.64 -34.62 -21.72
CA ASP A 74 -7.82 -33.41 -22.52
C ASP A 74 -8.99 -32.56 -21.98
N ILE A 75 -10.14 -33.19 -21.70
CA ILE A 75 -11.30 -32.48 -21.14
C ILE A 75 -10.99 -31.94 -19.75
N ASP A 76 -10.35 -32.75 -18.89
CA ASP A 76 -9.87 -32.30 -17.58
C ASP A 76 -8.99 -31.04 -17.71
N SER A 77 -8.05 -31.05 -18.65
CA SER A 77 -7.15 -29.92 -18.91
C SER A 77 -7.89 -28.68 -19.40
N LYS A 78 -8.94 -28.86 -20.24
CA LYS A 78 -9.79 -27.77 -20.72
C LYS A 78 -10.63 -27.15 -19.60
N ILE A 79 -11.19 -27.96 -18.70
CA ILE A 79 -11.92 -27.48 -17.51
C ILE A 79 -10.97 -26.67 -16.61
N GLN A 80 -9.78 -27.20 -16.34
CA GLN A 80 -8.78 -26.50 -15.53
C GLN A 80 -8.37 -25.17 -16.16
N LEU A 81 -8.08 -25.15 -17.47
CA LEU A 81 -7.73 -23.94 -18.20
C LEU A 81 -8.86 -22.91 -18.13
N ALA A 82 -10.11 -23.32 -18.36
CA ALA A 82 -11.27 -22.44 -18.26
C ALA A 82 -11.40 -21.81 -16.86
N GLY A 83 -11.19 -22.60 -15.79
CA GLY A 83 -11.18 -22.11 -14.42
C GLY A 83 -10.07 -21.10 -14.14
N ILE A 84 -8.87 -21.34 -14.70
CA ILE A 84 -7.73 -20.42 -14.60
C ILE A 84 -8.04 -19.10 -15.32
N LEU A 85 -8.55 -19.16 -16.56
CA LEU A 85 -8.90 -17.98 -17.35
C LEU A 85 -10.04 -17.18 -16.70
N LYS A 86 -11.03 -17.85 -16.11
CA LYS A 86 -12.09 -17.21 -15.31
C LYS A 86 -11.53 -16.36 -14.17
N LYS A 87 -10.69 -16.96 -13.33
CA LYS A 87 -10.05 -16.27 -12.20
C LYS A 87 -9.14 -15.15 -12.68
N SER A 88 -8.38 -15.39 -13.74
CA SER A 88 -7.48 -14.40 -14.35
C SER A 88 -8.24 -13.18 -14.88
N LYS A 89 -9.32 -13.37 -15.63
CA LYS A 89 -10.21 -12.31 -16.13
C LYS A 89 -10.81 -11.48 -14.99
N LEU A 90 -11.25 -12.13 -13.91
CA LEU A 90 -11.78 -11.44 -12.73
C LEU A 90 -10.69 -10.60 -12.04
N ASN A 91 -9.53 -11.18 -11.77
CA ASN A 91 -8.40 -10.46 -11.16
C ASN A 91 -7.97 -9.26 -11.99
N TYR A 92 -7.89 -9.42 -13.32
CA TYR A 92 -7.59 -8.32 -14.21
C TYR A 92 -8.63 -7.20 -14.08
N LYS A 93 -9.93 -7.52 -14.16
CA LYS A 93 -11.02 -6.54 -14.03
C LYS A 93 -10.97 -5.78 -12.70
N LEU A 94 -10.80 -6.50 -11.59
CA LEU A 94 -10.67 -5.88 -10.26
C LEU A 94 -9.43 -4.99 -10.18
N GLY A 95 -8.31 -5.42 -10.77
CA GLY A 95 -7.10 -4.62 -10.88
C GLY A 95 -7.31 -3.31 -11.64
N ILE A 96 -8.05 -3.34 -12.75
CA ILE A 96 -8.41 -2.11 -13.50
C ILE A 96 -9.28 -1.19 -12.65
N GLN A 97 -10.33 -1.73 -12.02
CA GLN A 97 -11.22 -0.95 -11.16
C GLN A 97 -10.47 -0.25 -10.02
N LYS A 98 -9.54 -0.97 -9.38
CA LYS A 98 -8.68 -0.39 -8.34
C LYS A 98 -7.76 0.70 -8.88
N MET A 99 -7.20 0.51 -10.07
CA MET A 99 -6.38 1.53 -10.74
C MET A 99 -7.18 2.80 -11.03
N ASP A 100 -8.41 2.67 -11.54
CA ASP A 100 -9.28 3.80 -11.86
C ASP A 100 -9.68 4.59 -10.60
N ASN A 101 -9.83 3.88 -9.48
CA ASN A 101 -10.06 4.48 -8.15
C ASN A 101 -8.78 5.07 -7.50
N LYS A 102 -7.65 5.10 -8.21
CA LYS A 102 -6.32 5.51 -7.70
C LYS A 102 -5.80 4.66 -6.52
N ASP A 103 -6.40 3.51 -6.27
CA ASP A 103 -6.00 2.53 -5.27
C ASP A 103 -4.89 1.63 -5.86
N TYR A 104 -3.75 2.25 -6.16
CA TYR A 104 -2.70 1.64 -6.98
C TYR A 104 -2.06 0.40 -6.35
N LEU A 105 -1.96 0.33 -5.02
CA LEU A 105 -1.37 -0.83 -4.34
C LEU A 105 -2.28 -2.05 -4.46
N ASN A 106 -3.57 -1.91 -4.16
CA ASN A 106 -4.52 -2.99 -4.36
C ASN A 106 -4.66 -3.36 -5.85
N ALA A 107 -4.56 -2.39 -6.76
CA ALA A 107 -4.53 -2.65 -8.19
C ALA A 107 -3.37 -3.59 -8.56
N VAL A 108 -2.16 -3.31 -8.06
CA VAL A 108 -1.00 -4.18 -8.25
C VAL A 108 -1.25 -5.57 -7.71
N ASP A 109 -1.85 -5.70 -6.52
CA ASP A 109 -2.10 -7.00 -5.90
C ASP A 109 -3.10 -7.87 -6.66
N TYR A 110 -4.13 -7.28 -7.26
CA TYR A 110 -5.03 -8.00 -8.17
C TYR A 110 -4.36 -8.33 -9.50
N LEU A 111 -3.65 -7.39 -10.12
CA LEU A 111 -3.01 -7.59 -11.42
C LEU A 111 -1.91 -8.67 -11.36
N LYS A 112 -1.20 -8.82 -10.24
CA LYS A 112 -0.22 -9.90 -10.03
C LYS A 112 -0.85 -11.30 -10.06
N LYS A 113 -2.16 -11.41 -9.81
CA LYS A 113 -2.90 -12.67 -9.81
C LYS A 113 -3.46 -13.04 -11.19
N VAL A 114 -3.20 -12.23 -12.22
CA VAL A 114 -3.51 -12.56 -13.62
C VAL A 114 -2.54 -13.67 -14.05
N ASN A 115 -3.08 -14.79 -14.51
CA ASN A 115 -2.28 -15.99 -14.78
C ASN A 115 -1.62 -15.89 -16.16
N ARG A 116 -0.38 -16.37 -16.30
CA ARG A 116 0.37 -16.40 -17.56
C ARG A 116 -0.33 -17.16 -18.70
N GLN A 117 -1.20 -18.12 -18.38
CA GLN A 117 -1.99 -18.86 -19.37
C GLN A 117 -3.08 -17.98 -20.01
N ASP A 118 -3.47 -16.87 -19.38
CA ASP A 118 -4.31 -15.82 -19.97
C ASP A 118 -3.44 -14.86 -20.77
N SER A 119 -2.90 -15.35 -21.90
CA SER A 119 -1.99 -14.59 -22.77
C SER A 119 -2.57 -13.25 -23.23
N LYS A 120 -3.90 -13.18 -23.38
CA LYS A 120 -4.65 -11.96 -23.75
C LYS A 120 -4.48 -10.84 -22.72
N ARG A 121 -4.40 -11.15 -21.43
CA ARG A 121 -4.36 -10.14 -20.35
C ARG A 121 -3.03 -10.06 -19.63
N TYR A 122 -2.25 -11.13 -19.60
CA TYR A 122 -1.06 -11.24 -18.76
C TYR A 122 -0.04 -10.11 -19.03
N ASN A 123 0.35 -9.93 -20.29
CA ASN A 123 1.32 -8.88 -20.64
C ASN A 123 0.78 -7.47 -20.36
N THR A 124 -0.50 -7.24 -20.62
CA THR A 124 -1.15 -5.97 -20.29
C THR A 124 -1.20 -5.74 -18.77
N ALA A 125 -1.42 -6.79 -17.97
CA ALA A 125 -1.40 -6.72 -16.51
C ALA A 125 -0.01 -6.32 -16.00
N LEU A 126 1.07 -6.91 -16.54
CA LEU A 126 2.45 -6.53 -16.20
C LEU A 126 2.73 -5.05 -16.50
N ASN A 127 2.33 -4.57 -17.67
CA ASN A 127 2.47 -3.15 -18.02
C ASN A 127 1.68 -2.24 -17.07
N LYS A 128 0.48 -2.65 -16.68
CA LYS A 128 -0.36 -1.89 -15.74
C LYS A 128 0.19 -1.92 -14.32
N ILE A 129 0.82 -3.01 -13.87
CA ILE A 129 1.54 -3.05 -12.59
C ILE A 129 2.62 -1.98 -12.57
N ASN A 130 3.43 -1.90 -13.63
CA ASN A 130 4.50 -0.89 -13.74
C ASN A 130 3.92 0.52 -13.75
N LYS A 131 2.81 0.74 -14.47
CA LYS A 131 2.09 2.02 -14.46
C LYS A 131 1.58 2.40 -13.07
N CYS A 132 0.94 1.47 -12.36
CA CYS A 132 0.44 1.69 -10.99
C CYS A 132 1.57 2.07 -10.03
N LYS A 133 2.71 1.37 -10.10
CA LYS A 133 3.89 1.70 -9.29
C LYS A 133 4.38 3.13 -9.58
N LYS A 134 4.53 3.50 -10.86
CA LYS A 134 4.95 4.86 -11.25
C LYS A 134 3.98 5.93 -10.76
N LEU A 135 2.67 5.71 -10.90
CA LEU A 135 1.64 6.64 -10.42
C LEU A 135 1.66 6.77 -8.90
N TYR A 136 1.79 5.66 -8.17
CA TYR A 136 1.91 5.67 -6.71
C TYR A 136 3.14 6.45 -6.24
N ILE A 137 4.29 6.24 -6.88
CA ILE A 137 5.52 6.99 -6.61
C ILE A 137 5.30 8.48 -6.87
N SER A 138 4.74 8.83 -8.04
CA SER A 138 4.47 10.22 -8.42
C SER A 138 3.53 10.92 -7.43
N ASP A 139 2.45 10.27 -7.02
CA ASP A 139 1.48 10.83 -6.08
C ASP A 139 2.10 11.05 -4.68
N ASN A 140 2.88 10.09 -4.17
CA ASN A 140 3.58 10.27 -2.90
C ASN A 140 4.66 11.35 -3.00
N PHE A 141 5.36 11.45 -4.13
CA PHE A 141 6.36 12.48 -4.33
C PHE A 141 5.76 13.89 -4.34
N ALA A 142 4.63 14.07 -5.03
CA ALA A 142 3.89 15.33 -5.03
C ALA A 142 3.41 15.72 -3.62
N LYS A 143 2.89 14.76 -2.85
CA LYS A 143 2.48 14.96 -1.45
C LYS A 143 3.67 15.29 -0.54
N ALA A 144 4.82 14.66 -0.76
CA ALA A 144 6.03 14.94 -0.01
C ALA A 144 6.52 16.38 -0.26
N LYS A 145 6.57 16.82 -1.53
CA LYS A 145 6.87 18.22 -1.89
C LYS A 145 5.86 19.20 -1.30
N GLY A 146 4.57 18.90 -1.38
CA GLY A 146 3.54 19.73 -0.75
C GLY A 146 3.71 19.84 0.76
N SER A 147 4.10 18.76 1.44
CA SER A 147 4.34 18.76 2.89
C SER A 147 5.60 19.55 3.24
N LEU A 148 6.68 19.40 2.47
CA LEU A 148 7.91 20.20 2.59
C LEU A 148 7.62 21.70 2.46
N ASN A 149 6.88 22.12 1.44
CA ASN A 149 6.52 23.53 1.23
C ASN A 149 5.67 24.12 2.38
N ASN A 150 5.01 23.27 3.15
CA ASN A 150 4.22 23.65 4.32
C ASN A 150 4.98 23.44 5.65
N ASN A 151 6.31 23.23 5.61
CA ASN A 151 7.16 22.93 6.76
C ASN A 151 6.73 21.69 7.57
N LYS A 152 5.97 20.77 6.98
CA LYS A 152 5.53 19.50 7.61
C LYS A 152 6.53 18.40 7.29
N PHE A 153 7.70 18.44 7.92
CA PHE A 153 8.82 17.55 7.59
C PHE A 153 8.53 16.07 7.89
N ASP A 154 7.79 15.77 8.95
CA ASP A 154 7.41 14.39 9.29
C ASP A 154 6.48 13.78 8.24
N ASP A 155 5.49 14.56 7.76
CA ASP A 155 4.61 14.14 6.68
C ASP A 155 5.39 13.93 5.37
N ALA A 156 6.33 14.84 5.05
CA ALA A 156 7.20 14.70 3.88
C ALA A 156 8.01 13.39 3.94
N ASN A 157 8.62 13.10 5.10
CA ASN A 157 9.37 11.87 5.32
C ASN A 157 8.48 10.62 5.26
N LYS A 158 7.25 10.68 5.79
CA LYS A 158 6.27 9.59 5.68
C LYS A 158 5.96 9.26 4.23
N TYR A 159 5.73 10.26 3.38
CA TYR A 159 5.48 10.04 1.95
C TYR A 159 6.72 9.52 1.22
N LEU A 160 7.94 9.97 1.58
CA LEU A 160 9.17 9.41 1.03
C LEU A 160 9.36 7.94 1.41
N ASN A 161 9.07 7.55 2.65
CA ASN A 161 9.12 6.16 3.09
C ASN A 161 8.14 5.27 2.32
N ASN A 162 6.99 5.80 1.90
CA ASN A 162 6.07 5.08 1.03
C ASN A 162 6.66 4.81 -0.36
N ILE A 163 7.45 5.75 -0.91
CA ILE A 163 8.15 5.56 -2.19
C ILE A 163 9.22 4.49 -2.05
N SER A 164 10.03 4.56 -0.98
CA SER A 164 11.10 3.59 -0.68
C SER A 164 10.58 2.14 -0.70
N LYS A 165 9.44 1.88 -0.05
CA LYS A 165 8.78 0.54 -0.05
C LYS A 165 8.50 -0.03 -1.45
N ILE A 166 8.42 0.80 -2.49
CA ILE A 166 8.20 0.38 -3.87
C ILE A 166 9.50 0.37 -4.68
N ASP A 167 10.35 1.37 -4.47
CA ASP A 167 11.62 1.59 -5.15
C ASP A 167 12.58 2.37 -4.23
N ASP A 168 13.38 1.62 -3.45
CA ASP A 168 14.32 2.19 -2.48
C ASP A 168 15.42 3.04 -3.14
N ASN A 169 15.73 2.78 -4.42
CA ASN A 169 16.76 3.48 -5.19
C ASN A 169 16.19 4.60 -6.07
N ASN A 170 14.94 5.01 -5.83
CA ASN A 170 14.32 6.07 -6.61
C ASN A 170 15.08 7.39 -6.44
N SER A 171 15.54 7.99 -7.54
CA SER A 171 16.36 9.21 -7.52
C SER A 171 15.68 10.38 -6.80
N CYS A 172 14.35 10.47 -6.90
CA CYS A 172 13.55 11.52 -6.27
C CYS A 172 13.63 11.49 -4.73
N ILE A 173 13.89 10.33 -4.11
CA ILE A 173 14.03 10.21 -2.65
C ILE A 173 15.28 10.96 -2.19
N LYS A 174 16.42 10.76 -2.89
CA LYS A 174 17.71 11.36 -2.52
C LYS A 174 17.66 12.88 -2.62
N GLU A 175 17.08 13.38 -3.71
CA GLU A 175 16.90 14.83 -3.92
C GLU A 175 16.05 15.44 -2.80
N LEU A 176 14.88 14.87 -2.52
CA LEU A 176 13.97 15.48 -1.55
C LEU A 176 14.46 15.35 -0.10
N LYS A 177 15.19 14.28 0.26
CA LYS A 177 15.84 14.19 1.58
C LYS A 177 16.84 15.32 1.80
N ASN A 178 17.61 15.67 0.77
CA ASN A 178 18.54 16.79 0.84
C ASN A 178 17.80 18.13 0.98
N ASP A 179 16.70 18.31 0.23
CA ASP A 179 15.89 19.53 0.32
C ASP A 179 15.25 19.69 1.70
N ILE A 180 14.74 18.61 2.29
CA ILE A 180 14.22 18.59 3.67
C ILE A 180 15.32 18.97 4.66
N ALA A 181 16.52 18.39 4.55
CA ALA A 181 17.64 18.71 5.44
C ALA A 181 18.04 20.20 5.37
N LYS A 182 18.11 20.75 4.15
CA LYS A 182 18.37 22.19 3.94
C LYS A 182 17.26 23.07 4.53
N ALA A 183 16.00 22.69 4.34
CA ALA A 183 14.86 23.45 4.87
C ALA A 183 14.85 23.45 6.42
N ILE A 184 15.14 22.32 7.05
CA ILE A 184 15.28 22.22 8.51
C ILE A 184 16.43 23.12 9.01
N GLN A 185 17.57 23.09 8.34
CA GLN A 185 18.71 23.92 8.70
C GLN A 185 18.38 25.41 8.59
N LYS A 186 17.76 25.82 7.47
CA LYS A 186 17.32 27.20 7.25
C LYS A 186 16.33 27.65 8.32
N GLN A 187 15.37 26.80 8.69
CA GLN A 187 14.40 27.12 9.73
C GLN A 187 15.07 27.30 11.10
N LYS A 188 16.08 26.49 11.43
CA LYS A 188 16.87 26.66 12.66
C LYS A 188 17.64 27.99 12.67
N GLU A 189 18.21 28.38 11.53
CA GLU A 189 18.93 29.64 11.37
C GLU A 189 17.99 30.84 11.47
N GLU A 190 16.83 30.80 10.80
CA GLU A 190 15.80 31.85 10.88
C GLU A 190 15.28 32.03 12.30
N ILE A 191 15.03 30.93 13.04
CA ILE A 191 14.65 30.99 14.46
C ILE A 191 15.79 31.60 15.30
N SER A 192 17.04 31.20 15.07
CA SER A 192 18.19 31.72 15.81
C SER A 192 18.42 33.22 15.55
N GLN A 193 18.19 33.69 14.33
CA GLN A 193 18.29 35.10 13.96
C GLN A 193 17.12 35.92 14.52
N GLN A 194 15.89 35.39 14.51
CA GLN A 194 14.75 36.05 15.14
C GLN A 194 14.95 36.22 16.66
N LEU A 195 15.53 35.21 17.31
CA LEU A 195 15.92 35.28 18.72
C LEU A 195 17.00 36.35 18.97
N ALA A 196 17.99 36.49 18.08
CA ALA A 196 19.04 37.52 18.20
C ALA A 196 18.55 38.96 17.90
N VAL A 197 17.57 39.12 17.00
CA VAL A 197 16.95 40.42 16.69
C VAL A 197 15.99 40.88 17.79
N ALA A 198 15.27 39.94 18.43
CA ALA A 198 14.46 40.22 19.60
C ALA A 198 15.33 40.71 20.79
N GLN A 199 16.57 40.24 20.90
CA GLN A 199 17.54 40.67 21.93
C GLN A 199 18.16 42.04 21.66
N THR A 200 18.13 42.56 20.42
CA THR A 200 18.76 43.85 20.06
C THR A 200 17.78 45.03 20.04
N ASN A 201 16.46 44.79 20.01
CA ASN A 201 15.43 45.84 20.05
C ASN A 201 14.93 46.20 21.47
N SER A 202 15.47 45.57 22.51
CA SER A 202 15.22 45.94 23.91
C SER A 202 16.37 46.78 24.46
N VAL A 203 16.37 48.09 24.19
CA VAL A 203 17.24 49.06 24.89
C VAL A 203 16.39 49.99 25.75
N SER A 204 16.40 49.77 27.07
CA SER A 204 16.86 50.72 28.11
C SER A 204 16.12 50.55 29.45
N LYS A 205 16.81 49.99 30.46
CA LYS A 205 17.17 50.68 31.73
C LYS A 205 17.99 49.79 32.68
N ASN A 206 18.94 50.45 33.34
CA ASN A 206 19.87 50.06 34.40
C ASN A 206 21.02 49.09 34.09
N VAL A 207 22.14 49.73 33.70
CA VAL A 207 23.52 49.28 33.71
C VAL A 207 23.99 49.14 35.17
N ASN A 208 23.96 47.92 35.73
CA ASN A 208 25.05 47.32 36.54
C ASN A 208 24.67 45.95 37.18
N ASP A 209 23.66 45.24 36.67
CA ASP A 209 23.31 43.91 37.19
C ASP A 209 23.80 42.81 36.23
N ASP A 210 24.87 42.13 36.65
CA ASP A 210 25.49 40.96 36.00
C ASP A 210 24.60 39.70 36.06
N TYR A 211 23.41 39.77 36.66
CA TYR A 211 22.49 38.66 36.68
C TYR A 211 22.01 38.30 35.26
N THR A 212 22.32 37.09 34.80
CA THR A 212 21.99 36.60 33.45
C THR A 212 20.90 35.50 33.47
N PRO A 213 20.24 35.21 32.34
CA PRO A 213 19.32 34.07 32.21
C PRO A 213 19.95 32.73 32.61
N GLU A 214 21.23 32.51 32.28
CA GLU A 214 21.95 31.29 32.63
C GLU A 214 22.12 31.14 34.16
N MET A 215 22.38 32.26 34.86
CA MET A 215 22.44 32.29 36.32
C MET A 215 21.07 32.01 36.93
N ALA A 216 19.99 32.52 36.33
CA ALA A 216 18.63 32.25 36.77
C ALA A 216 18.22 30.78 36.61
N ILE A 217 18.55 30.16 35.47
CA ILE A 217 18.34 28.72 35.24
C ILE A 217 19.08 27.89 36.30
N LYS A 218 20.34 28.24 36.59
CA LYS A 218 21.12 27.52 37.60
C LYS A 218 20.50 27.64 38.99
N LEU A 219 20.08 28.83 39.40
CA LEU A 219 19.42 29.06 40.69
C LEU A 219 18.07 28.32 40.78
N ALA A 220 17.31 28.27 39.70
CA ALA A 220 16.06 27.51 39.61
C ALA A 220 16.31 26.02 39.86
N MET A 221 17.31 25.45 39.19
CA MET A 221 17.70 24.05 39.36
C MET A 221 18.20 23.75 40.77
N GLU A 222 19.00 24.65 41.37
CA GLU A 222 19.47 24.52 42.75
C GLU A 222 18.32 24.56 43.77
N LYS A 223 17.33 25.45 43.56
CA LYS A 223 16.15 25.60 44.42
C LYS A 223 15.30 24.32 44.47
N ASP A 224 15.08 23.69 43.32
CA ASP A 224 14.30 22.46 43.21
C ASP A 224 15.14 21.18 43.42
N LYS A 225 16.44 21.33 43.70
CA LYS A 225 17.39 20.22 43.88
C LYS A 225 17.43 19.28 42.66
N ILE A 226 17.34 19.85 41.46
CA ILE A 226 17.37 19.12 40.18
C ILE A 226 18.80 19.17 39.64
N GLU A 227 19.61 18.17 39.99
CA GLU A 227 20.96 18.04 39.45
C GLU A 227 20.95 17.28 38.12
N SER A 228 21.40 17.94 37.04
CA SER A 228 21.86 17.36 35.78
C SER A 228 21.02 16.19 35.20
N ASP A 229 19.68 16.29 35.21
CA ASP A 229 18.81 15.28 34.59
C ASP A 229 18.91 15.36 33.05
N PRO A 230 19.31 14.28 32.35
CA PRO A 230 19.38 14.26 30.88
C PRO A 230 18.02 14.42 30.18
N ASN A 231 16.92 14.31 30.93
CA ASN A 231 15.56 14.56 30.46
C ASN A 231 15.03 15.94 30.84
N LEU A 232 15.86 16.82 31.43
CA LEU A 232 15.49 18.19 31.72
C LEU A 232 15.60 19.07 30.48
N LEU A 233 14.55 19.84 30.22
CA LEU A 233 14.54 20.96 29.28
C LEU A 233 14.45 22.24 30.12
N THR A 234 15.40 23.14 29.93
CA THR A 234 15.40 24.44 30.59
C THR A 234 15.13 25.53 29.56
N TYR A 235 14.30 26.49 29.95
CA TYR A 235 14.01 27.68 29.16
C TYR A 235 13.94 28.87 30.11
N CYS A 236 14.46 30.01 29.69
CA CYS A 236 14.38 31.26 30.43
C CYS A 236 14.06 32.37 29.45
N ASP A 237 13.13 33.23 29.82
CA ASP A 237 12.88 34.45 29.06
C ASP A 237 14.13 35.33 29.10
N SER A 238 14.58 35.80 27.94
CA SER A 238 15.77 36.67 27.85
C SER A 238 15.48 38.09 28.35
N THR A 239 14.21 38.47 28.43
CA THR A 239 13.79 39.78 28.91
C THR A 239 13.64 39.72 30.43
N PRO A 240 14.46 40.48 31.19
CA PRO A 240 14.30 40.55 32.62
C PRO A 240 13.01 41.27 32.98
N LEU A 241 12.41 40.84 34.08
CA LEU A 241 11.27 41.49 34.71
C LEU A 241 11.77 42.35 35.87
N TYR A 242 11.09 43.45 36.14
CA TYR A 242 11.45 44.35 37.25
C TYR A 242 10.28 44.56 38.20
N ASP A 243 10.55 44.50 39.51
CA ASP A 243 9.56 44.90 40.52
C ASP A 243 9.47 46.44 40.64
N SER A 244 8.56 46.91 41.49
CA SER A 244 8.39 48.35 41.74
C SER A 244 9.63 49.05 42.31
N ASN A 245 10.58 48.29 42.88
CA ASN A 245 11.83 48.80 43.44
C ASN A 245 12.99 48.72 42.43
N GLY A 246 12.72 48.26 41.20
CA GLY A 246 13.72 48.09 40.16
C GLY A 246 14.60 46.85 40.35
N LYS A 247 14.20 45.90 41.21
CA LYS A 247 14.91 44.62 41.35
C LYS A 247 14.63 43.76 40.14
N LYS A 248 15.69 43.15 39.61
CA LYS A 248 15.69 42.33 38.39
C LYS A 248 15.34 40.88 38.69
N TYR A 249 14.47 40.31 37.86
CA TYR A 249 14.08 38.92 37.88
C TYR A 249 14.14 38.32 36.47
N PHE A 250 14.21 37.00 36.39
CA PHE A 250 14.02 36.25 35.16
C PHE A 250 12.95 35.20 35.32
N HIS A 251 12.18 34.98 34.26
CA HIS A 251 11.17 33.94 34.21
C HIS A 251 11.78 32.65 33.66
N VAL A 252 11.87 31.63 34.51
CA VAL A 252 12.48 30.33 34.22
C VAL A 252 11.42 29.24 34.19
N PHE A 253 11.51 28.38 33.17
CA PHE A 253 10.68 27.21 32.97
C PHE A 253 11.57 25.96 32.99
N LEU A 254 11.27 25.05 33.90
CA LEU A 254 11.88 23.73 33.98
C LEU A 254 10.87 22.70 33.49
N LYS A 255 11.24 21.87 32.51
CA LYS A 255 10.33 20.88 31.90
C LYS A 255 10.96 19.50 31.74
N ASN A 256 10.14 18.45 31.80
CA ASN A 256 10.53 17.08 31.52
C ASN A 256 10.30 16.72 30.04
N LYS A 257 11.38 16.38 29.34
CA LYS A 257 11.40 16.03 27.91
C LYS A 257 10.50 14.86 27.54
N ILE A 258 10.39 13.84 28.40
CA ILE A 258 9.58 12.64 28.13
C ILE A 258 8.10 13.02 28.14
N LEU A 259 7.67 13.79 29.14
CA LEU A 259 6.28 14.22 29.28
C LEU A 259 5.85 15.16 28.16
N VAL A 260 6.74 16.06 27.71
CA VAL A 260 6.49 16.90 26.53
C VAL A 260 6.30 16.04 25.27
N ASN A 261 7.15 15.04 25.04
CA ASN A 261 7.05 14.16 23.88
C ASN A 261 5.80 13.26 23.89
N GLN A 262 5.19 13.06 25.05
CA GLN A 262 3.92 12.34 25.22
C GLN A 262 2.68 13.23 25.08
N GLY A 263 2.85 14.53 24.80
CA GLY A 263 1.78 15.51 24.60
C GLY A 263 1.29 16.20 25.87
N GLY A 264 1.98 16.03 27.01
CA GLY A 264 1.72 16.78 28.24
C GLY A 264 2.46 18.13 28.28
N SER A 265 2.12 19.00 29.24
CA SER A 265 2.86 20.27 29.45
C SER A 265 4.31 20.05 29.83
N GLY A 266 4.58 18.94 30.52
CA GLY A 266 5.89 18.55 31.03
C GLY A 266 6.45 19.54 32.05
N THR A 267 5.67 20.47 32.60
CA THR A 267 6.15 21.46 33.57
C THR A 267 6.62 20.77 34.86
N ILE A 268 7.87 21.00 35.21
CA ILE A 268 8.46 20.64 36.51
C ILE A 268 8.32 21.83 37.45
N ASP A 269 8.81 23.00 37.01
CA ASP A 269 8.60 24.26 37.71
C ASP A 269 8.54 25.44 36.74
N ASN A 270 7.95 26.53 37.21
CA ASN A 270 7.72 27.76 36.48
C ASN A 270 7.82 28.95 37.44
N LEU A 271 8.97 29.60 37.46
CA LEU A 271 9.34 30.53 38.53
C LEU A 271 9.93 31.83 37.99
N ILE A 272 9.63 32.93 38.67
CA ILE A 272 10.26 34.23 38.44
C ILE A 272 11.26 34.44 39.57
N ILE A 273 12.55 34.50 39.28
CA ILE A 273 13.64 34.45 40.28
C ILE A 273 14.64 35.59 40.09
N ALA A 274 15.10 36.15 41.20
CA ALA A 274 16.15 37.16 41.26
C ALA A 274 17.51 36.55 41.65
N LYS A 275 18.58 37.35 41.50
CA LYS A 275 19.97 36.94 41.80
C LYS A 275 20.18 36.38 43.20
N ASP A 276 19.43 36.86 44.18
CA ASP A 276 19.49 36.43 45.58
C ASP A 276 18.63 35.18 45.88
N GLY A 277 18.01 34.58 44.85
CA GLY A 277 17.16 33.39 44.96
C GLY A 277 15.71 33.67 45.40
N THR A 278 15.36 34.94 45.62
CA THR A 278 13.96 35.32 45.91
C THR A 278 13.09 35.13 44.67
N THR A 279 11.84 34.76 44.90
CA THR A 279 10.85 34.53 43.84
C THR A 279 9.65 35.44 44.03
N CYS A 280 9.01 35.84 42.93
CA CYS A 280 7.77 36.64 42.97
C CYS A 280 6.72 36.06 42.03
N SER A 281 5.49 36.56 42.15
CA SER A 281 4.41 36.29 41.22
C SER A 281 4.49 37.18 39.97
N ALA A 282 3.84 36.76 38.89
CA ALA A 282 3.83 37.50 37.63
C ALA A 282 3.17 38.88 37.76
N ASP A 283 2.26 39.07 38.72
CA ASP A 283 1.55 40.33 38.94
C ASP A 283 2.41 41.39 39.64
N GLU A 284 3.53 40.97 40.27
CA GLU A 284 4.42 41.84 41.06
C GLU A 284 5.54 42.47 40.23
N VAL A 285 5.70 42.01 38.99
CA VAL A 285 6.80 42.43 38.11
C VAL A 285 6.30 42.87 36.74
N LYS A 286 7.03 43.78 36.12
CA LYS A 286 6.70 44.33 34.79
C LYS A 286 7.85 44.10 33.82
N GLN A 287 7.49 43.90 32.55
CA GLN A 287 8.41 43.88 31.42
C GLN A 287 8.93 45.28 31.11
#